data_AF-A0A1I0CTA5-F1
#
_entry.id   AF-A0A1I0CTA5-F1
#
_cell.length_a   1.000
_cell.length_b   1.000
_cell.length_c   1.000
_cell.angle_alpha   90.00
_cell.angle_beta   90.00
_cell.angle_gamma   90.00
#
_symmetry.space_group_name_H-M   'P 1'
#
loop_
_entity.id
_entity.type
_entity.pdbx_description
1 polymer ?
#
loop_
_entity_poly.entity_id
_entity_poly.type
_entity_poly.pdbx_seq_one_letter_code
_entity_poly.pdbx_strand_id
1 'polypeptide(L)'
;MKHKSEKYFQYQYMTLLACILLAVVAVWQQIQLLYLLAFYSLSLSFIFDGLGHHIRNEQADFYQQLIRALLIFLLTTLFYF
;
A
#
# COMPACT_ATOMS: atom_id res chain seq x y z
N MET A 1 -24.60 -0.06 1.64
CA MET A 1 -23.26 -0.39 1.08
C MET A 1 -22.09 0.43 1.68
N LYS A 2 -22.33 1.46 2.53
CA LYS A 2 -21.27 2.21 3.26
C LYS A 2 -20.30 1.30 4.06
N HIS A 3 -20.83 0.24 4.67
CA HIS A 3 -20.08 -0.64 5.56
C HIS A 3 -18.97 -1.48 4.91
N LYS A 4 -19.01 -1.71 3.58
CA LYS A 4 -17.97 -2.48 2.88
C LYS A 4 -16.77 -1.61 2.54
N SER A 5 -17.00 -0.43 1.97
CA SER A 5 -15.94 0.54 1.64
C SER A 5 -15.14 0.95 2.89
N GLU A 6 -15.82 1.17 4.01
CA GLU A 6 -15.20 1.55 5.29
C GLU A 6 -14.20 0.51 5.82
N LYS A 7 -14.44 -0.79 5.57
CA LYS A 7 -13.47 -1.85 5.91
C LYS A 7 -12.20 -1.78 5.07
N TYR A 8 -12.31 -1.44 3.79
CA TYR A 8 -11.13 -1.29 2.93
C TYR A 8 -10.29 -0.07 3.33
N PHE A 9 -10.93 1.04 3.68
CA PHE A 9 -10.24 2.18 4.29
C PHE A 9 -9.56 1.78 5.60
N GLN A 10 -10.22 1.00 6.46
CA GLN A 10 -9.59 0.49 7.68
C GLN A 10 -8.35 -0.37 7.37
N TYR A 11 -8.43 -1.28 6.40
CA TYR A 11 -7.28 -2.09 5.97
C TYR A 11 -6.16 -1.26 5.34
N GLN A 12 -6.50 -0.22 4.57
CA GLN A 12 -5.55 0.75 4.05
C GLN A 12 -4.80 1.45 5.18
N TYR A 13 -5.49 1.96 6.20
CA TYR A 13 -4.83 2.62 7.33
C TYR A 13 -3.98 1.65 8.17
N MET A 14 -4.46 0.41 8.37
CA MET A 14 -3.68 -0.63 9.06
C MET A 14 -2.39 -0.97 8.30
N THR A 15 -2.46 -1.12 6.98
CA THR A 15 -1.28 -1.39 6.15
C THR A 15 -0.36 -0.18 6.04
N LEU A 16 -0.89 1.03 5.98
CA LEU A 16 -0.08 2.25 6.02
C LEU A 16 0.67 2.37 7.36
N LEU A 17 0.02 2.07 8.47
CA LEU A 17 0.64 2.05 9.78
C LEU A 17 1.73 0.96 9.86
N ALA A 18 1.46 -0.23 9.32
CA ALA A 18 2.46 -1.29 9.21
C ALA A 18 3.67 -0.85 8.37
N CYS A 19 3.46 -0.17 7.23
CA CYS A 19 4.52 0.41 6.42
C CYS A 19 5.38 1.39 7.23
N ILE A 20 4.77 2.30 7.99
CA ILE A 20 5.50 3.27 8.81
C ILE A 20 6.34 2.56 9.87
N LEU A 21 5.75 1.59 10.58
CA LEU A 21 6.48 0.82 11.59
C LEU A 21 7.66 0.06 10.98
N LEU A 22 7.44 -0.61 9.85
CA LEU A 22 8.49 -1.33 9.12
C LEU A 22 9.60 -0.37 8.67
N ALA A 23 9.26 0.80 8.14
CA ALA A 23 10.23 1.80 7.71
C ALA A 23 11.07 2.32 8.89
N VAL A 24 10.45 2.59 10.04
CA VAL A 24 11.17 3.03 11.26
C VAL A 24 12.14 1.93 11.73
N VAL A 25 11.69 0.68 11.79
CA VAL A 25 12.55 -0.44 12.19
C VAL A 25 13.66 -0.68 11.16
N ALA A 26 13.38 -0.53 9.87
CA ALA A 26 14.36 -0.66 8.79
C ALA A 26 15.51 0.35 8.94
N VAL A 27 15.18 1.61 9.23
CA VAL A 27 16.16 2.68 9.48
C VAL A 27 16.96 2.42 10.74
N TRP A 28 16.30 1.98 11.82
CA TRP A 28 16.96 1.72 13.09
C TRP A 28 17.95 0.53 13.01
N GLN A 29 17.53 -0.58 12.40
CA GLN A 29 18.30 -1.82 12.33
C GLN A 29 19.22 -1.88 11.10
N GLN A 30 19.09 -0.94 10.16
CA GLN A 30 19.81 -0.92 8.88
C GLN A 30 19.61 -2.21 8.05
N ILE A 31 18.46 -2.88 8.21
CA ILE A 31 18.14 -4.12 7.50
C ILE A 31 17.47 -3.78 6.17
N GLN A 32 18.19 -4.00 5.07
CA GLN A 32 17.71 -3.75 3.69
C GLN A 32 16.38 -4.46 3.38
N LEU A 33 16.22 -5.70 3.83
CA LEU A 33 14.99 -6.48 3.62
C LEU A 33 13.74 -5.81 4.22
N LEU A 34 13.88 -5.06 5.32
CA LEU A 34 12.74 -4.37 5.94
C LEU A 34 12.26 -3.18 5.10
N TYR A 35 13.14 -2.54 4.34
CA TYR A 35 12.72 -1.50 3.39
C TYR A 35 11.87 -2.10 2.27
N LEU A 36 12.27 -3.26 1.73
CA LEU A 36 11.47 -3.99 0.73
C LEU A 36 10.06 -4.31 1.26
N LEU A 37 9.99 -4.84 2.50
CA LEU A 37 8.72 -5.14 3.16
C LEU A 37 7.88 -3.88 3.42
N ALA A 38 8.50 -2.75 3.78
CA ALA A 38 7.81 -1.49 3.97
C ALA A 38 7.17 -0.99 2.65
N PHE A 39 7.92 -1.03 1.55
CA PHE A 39 7.39 -0.65 0.23
C PHE A 39 6.32 -1.62 -0.30
N TYR A 40 6.42 -2.91 -0.01
CA TYR A 40 5.35 -3.86 -0.32
C TYR A 40 4.10 -3.61 0.52
N SER A 41 4.27 -3.25 1.79
CA SER A 41 3.16 -2.83 2.65
C SER A 41 2.50 -1.55 2.15
N LEU A 42 3.29 -0.61 1.62
CA LEU A 42 2.81 0.61 0.98
C LEU A 42 2.01 0.32 -0.30
N SER A 43 2.52 -0.56 -1.18
CA SER A 43 1.80 -1.00 -2.37
C SER A 43 0.46 -1.66 -2.02
N LEU A 44 0.45 -2.50 -0.97
CA LEU A 44 -0.78 -3.12 -0.45
C LEU A 44 -1.79 -2.09 0.08
N SER A 45 -1.31 -1.02 0.72
CA SER A 45 -2.18 0.08 1.18
C SER A 45 -2.89 0.75 0.00
N PHE A 46 -2.19 1.01 -1.11
CA PHE A 46 -2.80 1.55 -2.33
C PHE A 46 -3.79 0.60 -2.98
N ILE A 47 -3.58 -0.72 -2.91
CA ILE A 47 -4.55 -1.71 -3.38
C ILE A 47 -5.85 -1.62 -2.56
N PHE A 48 -5.75 -1.53 -1.23
CA PHE A 48 -6.92 -1.39 -0.37
C PHE A 48 -7.68 -0.08 -0.60
N ASP A 49 -6.96 1.03 -0.77
CA ASP A 49 -7.55 2.33 -1.13
C ASP A 49 -8.31 2.25 -2.46
N GLY A 50 -7.67 1.67 -3.49
CA GLY A 50 -8.29 1.44 -4.79
C GLY A 50 -9.57 0.61 -4.67
N LEU A 51 -9.55 -0.50 -3.92
CA LEU A 51 -10.74 -1.32 -3.70
C LEU A 51 -11.86 -0.53 -2.99
N GLY A 52 -11.51 0.38 -2.10
CA GLY A 52 -12.43 1.33 -1.47
C GLY A 52 -13.14 2.23 -2.48
N HIS A 53 -12.40 2.77 -3.45
CA HIS A 53 -12.91 3.60 -4.55
C HIS A 53 -13.74 2.79 -5.57
N HIS A 54 -13.33 1.55 -5.88
CA HIS A 54 -14.09 0.67 -6.76
C HIS A 54 -15.51 0.41 -6.24
N ILE A 55 -15.66 0.19 -4.94
CA ILE A 55 -16.97 -0.03 -4.29
C ILE A 55 -17.85 1.23 -4.32
N ARG A 56 -17.24 2.42 -4.41
CA ARG A 56 -17.92 3.71 -4.53
C ARG A 56 -18.24 4.10 -5.98
N ASN A 57 -17.96 3.23 -6.95
CA ASN A 57 -18.04 3.50 -8.40
C ASN A 57 -17.11 4.64 -8.88
N GLU A 58 -16.07 4.96 -8.10
CA GLU A 58 -15.06 5.96 -8.43
C GLU A 58 -13.94 5.28 -9.24
N GLN A 59 -14.23 4.92 -10.50
CA GLN A 59 -13.33 4.07 -11.29
C GLN A 59 -12.00 4.74 -11.65
N ALA A 60 -12.01 6.06 -11.89
CA ALA A 60 -10.77 6.79 -12.19
C ALA A 60 -9.76 6.69 -11.04
N ASP A 61 -10.23 6.90 -9.80
CA ASP A 61 -9.40 6.81 -8.61
C ASP A 61 -8.91 5.38 -8.36
N PHE A 62 -9.77 4.37 -8.63
CA PHE A 62 -9.37 2.97 -8.57
C PHE A 62 -8.17 2.66 -9.48
N TYR A 63 -8.27 3.01 -10.77
CA TYR A 63 -7.18 2.75 -11.72
C TYR A 63 -5.92 3.53 -11.36
N GLN A 64 -6.06 4.78 -10.89
CA GLN A 64 -4.93 5.57 -10.45
C GLN A 64 -4.19 4.92 -9.27
N GLN A 65 -4.90 4.43 -8.26
CA GLN A 65 -4.27 3.75 -7.13
C GLN A 65 -3.67 2.39 -7.52
N LEU A 66 -4.32 1.66 -8.43
CA LEU A 66 -3.77 0.40 -8.95
C LEU A 66 -2.46 0.61 -9.71
N ILE A 67 -2.39 1.65 -10.56
CA ILE A 67 -1.17 2.02 -11.30
C ILE A 67 -0.07 2.42 -10.31
N ARG A 68 -0.38 3.21 -9.28
CA ARG A 68 0.59 3.58 -8.24
C ARG A 68 1.11 2.35 -7.49
N ALA A 69 0.22 1.46 -7.08
CA ALA A 69 0.60 0.21 -6.40
C ALA A 69 1.53 -0.64 -7.27
N LEU A 70 1.20 -0.78 -8.56
CA LEU A 70 2.00 -1.51 -9.54
C LEU A 70 3.38 -0.87 -9.74
N LEU A 71 3.45 0.45 -9.92
CA LEU A 71 4.71 1.16 -10.10
C LEU A 71 5.61 1.02 -8.88
N ILE A 72 5.08 1.19 -7.67
CA ILE A 72 5.86 1.01 -6.43
C ILE A 72 6.36 -0.43 -6.34
N PHE A 73 5.50 -1.41 -6.60
CA PHE A 73 5.89 -2.81 -6.54
C PHE A 73 7.01 -3.13 -7.53
N LEU A 74 6.87 -2.73 -8.80
CA LEU A 74 7.86 -2.99 -9.85
C LEU A 74 9.16 -2.24 -9.60
N LEU A 75 9.11 -0.95 -9.29
CA LEU A 75 10.31 -0.15 -9.03
C LEU A 75 11.05 -0.65 -7.80
N THR A 76 10.34 -0.94 -6.71
CA THR A 76 10.98 -1.46 -5.49
C THR A 76 11.62 -2.81 -5.76
N THR A 77 10.94 -3.71 -6.47
CA THR A 77 11.51 -5.02 -6.83
C THR A 77 12.76 -4.85 -7.70
N LEU A 78 12.69 -4.01 -8.74
CA LEU A 78 13.78 -3.77 -9.67
C LEU A 78 14.99 -3.08 -9.04
N PHE A 79 14.78 -2.15 -8.10
CA PHE A 79 15.89 -1.48 -7.41
C PHE A 79 16.50 -2.32 -6.28
N TYR A 80 15.76 -3.30 -5.76
CA TYR A 80 16.26 -4.17 -4.69
C TYR A 80 17.16 -5.31 -5.22
N PHE A 81 16.83 -5.85 -6.40
CA PHE A 81 17.59 -6.92 -7.06
C PHE A 81 18.64 -6.35 -8.02
#